data_AF-A0A327SGC2-F1
#
_entry.id   AF-A0A327SGC2-F1
#
_cell.length_a   1.000
_cell.length_b   1.000
_cell.length_c   1.000
_cell.angle_alpha   90.00
_cell.angle_beta   90.00
_cell.angle_gamma   90.00
#
_symmetry.space_group_name_H-M   'P 1'
#
loop_
_entity.id
_entity.type
_entity.pdbx_description
1 polymer ?
#
loop_
_entity_poly.entity_id
_entity_poly.type
_entity_poly.pdbx_seq_one_letter_code
_entity_poly.pdbx_strand_id
1 'polypeptide(L)'
;MLKLFKTNIGRLRLIGLLEGISLLILAGIAVPLKYGLHQPALVSKMGPVHGTLFLLFVFNTFSVAIQQRWDKITTVKILLSCLIPFGTFYTDRKILRPAYEQHIKLSKEI
;
A
#
# COMPACT_ATOMS: atom_id res chain seq x y z
N MET A 1 -15.83 7.30 5.90
CA MET A 1 -14.78 6.30 6.20
C MET A 1 -15.18 4.88 5.75
N LEU A 2 -16.41 4.40 6.01
CA LEU A 2 -16.88 3.05 5.64
C LEU A 2 -16.91 2.70 4.13
N LYS A 3 -16.83 3.69 3.22
CA LYS A 3 -16.82 3.44 1.76
C LYS A 3 -15.50 2.89 1.22
N LEU A 4 -14.42 2.92 2.00
CA LEU A 4 -13.12 2.36 1.60
C LEU A 4 -13.12 0.82 1.65
N PHE A 5 -13.85 0.22 2.58
CA PHE A 5 -13.92 -1.24 2.72
C PHE A 5 -14.81 -1.91 1.67
N LYS A 6 -15.75 -1.17 1.06
CA LYS A 6 -16.71 -1.72 0.10
C LYS A 6 -16.17 -1.88 -1.32
N THR A 7 -15.08 -1.19 -1.69
CA THR A 7 -14.56 -1.21 -3.06
C THR A 7 -13.14 -1.75 -3.12
N ASN A 8 -12.81 -2.48 -4.19
CA ASN A 8 -11.49 -3.07 -4.37
C ASN A 8 -10.37 -2.01 -4.34
N ILE A 9 -10.61 -0.85 -4.96
CA ILE A 9 -9.69 0.30 -4.95
C ILE A 9 -9.56 0.87 -3.53
N GLY A 10 -10.66 1.00 -2.78
CA GLY A 10 -10.62 1.52 -1.41
C GLY A 10 -9.83 0.61 -0.47
N ARG A 11 -9.96 -0.72 -0.62
CA ARG A 11 -9.15 -1.70 0.12
C ARG A 11 -7.68 -1.59 -0.26
N LEU A 12 -7.36 -1.45 -1.56
CA LEU A 12 -5.99 -1.27 -2.02
C LEU A 12 -5.34 -0.02 -1.41
N ARG A 13 -6.08 1.09 -1.34
CA ARG A 13 -5.62 2.33 -0.68
C ARG A 13 -5.32 2.12 0.80
N LEU A 14 -6.21 1.43 1.52
CA LEU A 14 -6.02 1.13 2.93
C LEU A 14 -4.81 0.21 3.16
N ILE A 15 -4.69 -0.86 2.39
CA ILE A 15 -3.57 -1.80 2.48
C ILE A 15 -2.26 -1.09 2.13
N GLY A 16 -2.23 -0.26 1.08
CA GLY A 16 -1.05 0.52 0.70
C GLY A 16 -0.63 1.53 1.76
N LEU A 17 -1.57 2.15 2.46
CA LEU A 17 -1.29 3.01 3.61
C LEU A 17 -0.69 2.21 4.77
N LEU A 18 -1.30 1.08 5.13
CA LEU A 18 -0.80 0.22 6.22
C LEU A 18 0.59 -0.34 5.90
N GLU A 19 0.79 -0.77 4.67
CA GLU A 19 2.07 -1.26 4.16
C GLU A 19 3.13 -0.14 4.24
N GLY A 20 2.84 1.05 3.74
CA GLY A 20 3.76 2.19 3.80
C GLY A 20 4.12 2.60 5.22
N ILE A 21 3.14 2.61 6.14
CA ILE A 21 3.39 2.85 7.57
C ILE A 21 4.26 1.74 8.16
N SER A 22 3.99 0.47 7.85
CA SER A 22 4.78 -0.66 8.34
C SER A 22 6.22 -0.62 7.87
N LEU A 23 6.47 -0.19 6.62
CA LEU A 23 7.80 0.04 6.08
C LEU A 23 8.52 1.18 6.79
N LEU A 24 7.83 2.30 7.03
CA LEU A 24 8.40 3.43 7.77
C LEU A 24 8.76 3.05 9.22
N ILE A 25 7.94 2.23 9.88
CA ILE A 25 8.25 1.72 11.22
C ILE A 25 9.44 0.77 11.16
N LEU A 26 9.47 -0.16 10.20
CA LEU A 26 10.54 -1.13 10.08
C LEU A 26 11.89 -0.45 9.76
N ALA A 27 11.93 0.42 8.75
CA ALA A 27 13.14 1.08 8.29
C ALA A 27 13.54 2.28 9.18
N GLY A 28 12.57 3.04 9.68
CA GLY A 28 12.81 4.26 10.46
C GLY A 28 12.96 4.05 11.96
N ILE A 29 12.39 2.97 12.53
CA ILE A 29 12.46 2.70 13.97
C ILE A 29 13.18 1.38 14.23
N ALA A 30 12.71 0.28 13.63
CA ALA A 30 13.21 -1.05 13.97
C ALA A 30 14.68 -1.26 13.56
N VAL A 31 15.09 -0.76 12.40
CA VAL A 31 16.49 -0.82 11.93
C VAL A 31 17.41 0.03 12.83
N PRO A 32 17.15 1.34 13.08
CA PRO A 32 17.96 2.12 14.02
C PRO A 32 18.00 1.53 15.43
N LEU A 33 16.90 0.96 15.91
CA LEU A 33 16.86 0.30 17.22
C LEU A 33 17.71 -0.96 17.27
N LYS A 34 17.70 -1.77 16.21
CA LYS A 34 18.52 -2.99 16.09
C LYS A 34 20.01 -2.67 16.11
N TYR A 35 20.45 -1.64 15.39
CA TYR A 35 21.87 -1.29 15.31
C TYR A 35 22.33 -0.38 16.45
N GLY A 36 21.46 0.50 16.97
CA GLY A 36 21.80 1.45 18.03
C GLY A 36 21.68 0.88 19.45
N LEU A 37 20.66 0.05 19.72
CA LEU A 37 20.42 -0.52 21.06
C LEU A 37 20.60 -2.05 21.10
N HIS A 38 21.13 -2.65 20.03
CA HIS A 38 21.34 -4.10 19.89
C HIS A 38 20.10 -4.95 20.21
N GLN A 39 18.90 -4.41 20.02
CA GLN A 39 17.63 -5.07 20.36
C GLN A 39 16.90 -5.55 19.09
N PRO A 40 17.11 -6.80 18.63
CA PRO A 40 16.53 -7.29 17.37
C PRO A 40 15.03 -7.66 17.48
N ALA A 41 14.46 -7.65 18.69
CA ALA A 41 13.09 -8.10 18.95
C ALA A 41 12.04 -7.38 18.10
N LEU A 42 12.20 -6.07 17.86
CA LEU A 42 11.25 -5.28 17.09
C LEU A 42 11.27 -5.63 15.60
N VAL A 43 12.47 -5.79 15.02
CA VAL A 43 12.65 -6.21 13.62
C VAL A 43 12.09 -7.61 13.40
N SER A 44 12.36 -8.53 14.35
CA SER A 44 11.92 -9.92 14.25
C SER A 44 10.40 -10.08 14.26
N LYS A 45 9.68 -9.21 15.00
CA LYS A 45 8.20 -9.16 14.97
C LYS A 45 7.64 -8.37 13.78
N MET A 46 8.24 -7.23 13.44
CA MET A 46 7.75 -6.36 12.37
C MET A 46 8.01 -6.90 10.97
N GLY A 47 9.06 -7.70 10.77
CA GLY A 47 9.39 -8.30 9.47
C GLY A 47 8.24 -9.15 8.90
N PRO A 48 7.74 -10.17 9.63
CA PRO A 48 6.59 -10.96 9.18
C PRO A 48 5.31 -10.15 8.98
N VAL A 49 5.05 -9.16 9.84
CA VAL A 49 3.88 -8.27 9.73
C VAL A 49 3.95 -7.45 8.43
N HIS A 50 5.09 -6.82 8.18
CA HIS A 50 5.33 -6.06 6.96
C HIS A 50 5.30 -6.95 5.72
N GLY A 51 5.96 -8.12 5.75
CA GLY A 51 5.94 -9.07 4.64
C GLY A 51 4.53 -9.56 4.28
N THR A 52 3.67 -9.77 5.27
CA THR A 52 2.26 -10.13 5.04
C THR A 52 1.50 -8.97 4.38
N LEU A 53 1.68 -7.74 4.87
CA LEU A 53 1.07 -6.54 4.27
C LEU A 53 1.55 -6.30 2.84
N PHE A 54 2.84 -6.51 2.58
CA PHE A 54 3.45 -6.42 1.26
C PHE A 54 2.79 -7.40 0.28
N LEU A 55 2.67 -8.68 0.65
CA LEU A 55 2.00 -9.67 -0.21
C LEU A 55 0.54 -9.27 -0.47
N LEU A 56 -0.21 -8.88 0.56
CA LEU A 56 -1.59 -8.42 0.42
C LEU A 56 -1.71 -7.21 -0.51
N PHE A 57 -0.75 -6.28 -0.43
CA PHE A 57 -0.68 -5.11 -1.31
C PHE A 57 -0.44 -5.51 -2.75
N VAL A 58 0.51 -6.40 -3.01
CA VAL A 58 0.85 -6.90 -4.36
C VAL A 58 -0.37 -7.57 -4.99
N PHE A 59 -0.99 -8.53 -4.28
CA PHE A 59 -2.17 -9.24 -4.78
C PHE A 59 -3.34 -8.29 -5.08
N ASN A 60 -3.64 -7.34 -4.18
CA ASN A 60 -4.71 -6.37 -4.42
C ASN A 60 -4.36 -5.41 -5.58
N THR A 61 -3.09 -5.03 -5.73
CA THR A 61 -2.64 -4.17 -6.83
C THR A 61 -2.89 -4.84 -8.18
N PHE A 62 -2.52 -6.11 -8.32
CA PHE A 62 -2.79 -6.87 -9.55
C PHE A 62 -4.28 -7.03 -9.81
N SER A 63 -5.07 -7.37 -8.80
CA SER A 63 -6.52 -7.53 -8.93
C SER A 63 -7.20 -6.24 -9.40
N VAL A 64 -6.84 -5.09 -8.81
CA VAL A 64 -7.37 -3.78 -9.20
C VAL A 64 -6.84 -3.34 -10.56
N ALA A 65 -5.57 -3.60 -10.87
CA ALA A 65 -4.98 -3.26 -12.16
C ALA A 65 -5.72 -3.94 -13.32
N ILE A 66 -6.10 -5.21 -13.16
CA ILE A 66 -6.91 -5.94 -14.15
C ILE A 66 -8.32 -5.35 -14.24
N GLN A 67 -8.97 -5.10 -13.09
CA GLN A 67 -10.33 -4.56 -13.05
C GLN A 67 -10.43 -3.16 -13.68
N GLN A 68 -9.46 -2.30 -13.41
CA GLN A 68 -9.40 -0.92 -13.89
C GLN A 68 -8.64 -0.77 -15.21
N ARG A 69 -8.20 -1.89 -15.82
CA ARG A 69 -7.40 -1.93 -17.06
C ARG A 69 -6.21 -0.95 -17.03
N TRP A 70 -5.48 -0.92 -15.92
CA TRP A 70 -4.28 -0.08 -15.82
C TRP A 70 -3.17 -0.58 -16.74
N ASP A 71 -2.46 0.35 -17.38
CA ASP A 71 -1.24 0.05 -18.12
C ASP A 71 -0.20 -0.62 -17.23
N LYS A 72 0.60 -1.51 -17.85
CA LYS A 72 1.70 -2.22 -17.17
C LYS A 72 2.64 -1.25 -16.44
N ILE A 73 2.92 -0.09 -17.04
CA ILE A 73 3.76 0.96 -16.45
C ILE A 73 3.15 1.50 -15.14
N THR A 74 1.84 1.71 -15.11
CA THR A 74 1.14 2.21 -13.92
C THR A 74 1.18 1.18 -12.80
N THR A 75 0.91 -0.09 -13.11
CA THR A 75 0.99 -1.18 -12.14
C THR A 75 2.39 -1.32 -11.55
N VAL A 76 3.43 -1.30 -12.40
CA VAL A 76 4.83 -1.36 -11.95
C VAL A 76 5.18 -0.15 -11.07
N LYS A 77 4.75 1.07 -11.42
CA LYS A 77 4.96 2.26 -10.58
C LYS A 77 4.35 2.10 -9.19
N ILE A 78 3.13 1.53 -9.10
CA ILE A 78 2.46 1.28 -7.81
C ILE A 78 3.21 0.21 -7.01
N LEU A 79 3.64 -0.88 -7.65
CA LEU A 79 4.43 -1.92 -6.98
C LEU A 79 5.79 -1.40 -6.51
N LEU A 80 6.50 -0.61 -7.30
CA LEU A 80 7.77 -0.01 -6.87
C LEU A 80 7.60 0.97 -5.72
N SER A 81 6.41 1.58 -5.61
CA SER A 81 6.13 2.56 -4.56
C SER A 81 6.11 1.98 -3.15
N CYS A 82 5.86 0.67 -3.00
CA CYS A 82 5.95 0.00 -1.69
C CYS A 82 7.38 -0.36 -1.26
N LEU A 83 8.37 -0.22 -2.15
CA LEU A 83 9.78 -0.41 -1.78
C LEU A 83 10.43 0.89 -1.29
N ILE A 84 9.85 2.02 -1.68
CA ILE A 84 10.39 3.35 -1.35
C ILE A 84 9.63 3.87 -0.13
N PRO A 85 10.31 4.27 0.96
CA PRO A 85 9.65 4.95 2.06
C PRO A 85 8.93 6.18 1.52
N PHE A 86 7.64 6.35 1.88
CA PHE A 86 6.73 7.37 1.33
C PHE A 86 6.23 7.17 -0.10
N GLY A 87 6.70 6.16 -0.84
CA GLY A 87 6.29 5.91 -2.22
C GLY A 87 4.79 5.60 -2.33
N THR A 88 4.27 4.72 -1.48
CA THR A 88 2.84 4.35 -1.44
C THR A 88 1.92 5.52 -1.16
N PHE A 89 2.36 6.50 -0.37
CA PHE A 89 1.59 7.72 -0.12
C PHE A 89 1.52 8.61 -1.38
N TYR A 90 2.62 8.69 -2.13
CA TYR A 90 2.64 9.43 -3.39
C TYR A 90 1.75 8.80 -4.45
N THR A 91 1.85 7.48 -4.65
CA THR A 91 1.01 6.75 -5.61
C THR A 91 -0.45 6.71 -5.19
N ASP A 92 -0.75 6.66 -3.89
CA ASP A 92 -2.12 6.82 -3.39
C ASP A 92 -2.72 8.16 -3.84
N ARG A 93 -2.01 9.26 -3.59
CA ARG A 93 -2.51 10.60 -3.90
C ARG A 93 -2.62 10.84 -5.40
N LYS A 94 -1.67 10.33 -6.19
CA LYS A 94 -1.57 10.62 -7.63
C LYS A 94 -2.38 9.67 -8.52
N ILE A 95 -2.54 8.41 -8.12
CA ILE A 95 -3.13 7.37 -8.97
C ILE A 95 -4.37 6.76 -8.30
N LEU A 96 -4.26 6.29 -7.05
CA LEU A 96 -5.36 5.55 -6.41
C LEU A 96 -6.54 6.44 -6.04
N ARG A 97 -6.29 7.67 -5.61
CA ARG A 97 -7.34 8.62 -5.23
C ARG A 97 -8.19 9.04 -6.44
N PRO A 98 -7.61 9.47 -7.58
CA PRO A 98 -8.40 9.69 -8.80
C PRO A 98 -9.16 8.45 -9.27
N ALA A 99 -8.53 7.27 -9.26
CA ALA A 99 -9.19 6.02 -9.65
C ALA A 99 -10.38 5.67 -8.75
N TYR A 100 -10.28 5.93 -7.44
CA TYR A 100 -11.36 5.75 -6.48
C TYR A 100 -12.51 6.74 -6.73
N GLU A 101 -12.20 8.01 -6.96
CA GLU A 101 -13.18 9.07 -7.23
C GLU A 101 -13.95 8.79 -8.54
N GLN A 102 -13.26 8.32 -9.58
CA GLN A 102 -13.88 7.90 -10.84
C GLN A 102 -14.82 6.71 -10.65
N HIS A 103 -14.40 5.68 -9.91
CA HIS A 103 -15.24 4.52 -9.60
C HIS A 103 -16.49 4.90 -8.80
N ILE A 104 -16.38 5.84 -7.85
CA ILE A 104 -17.53 6.32 -7.07
C ILE A 104 -18.51 7.11 -7.95
N LYS A 105 -18.02 7.93 -8.89
CA LYS A 105 -18.87 8.68 -9.82
C LYS A 105 -19.67 7.74 -10.72
N LEU A 106 -19.00 6.77 -11.34
CA LEU A 106 -19.67 5.78 -12.20
C LEU A 106 -20.76 4.99 -11.46
N SER A 107 -20.49 4.61 -10.21
CA SER A 107 -21.45 3.89 -9.38
C SER A 107 -22.65 4.73 -8.88
N LYS A 108 -22.64 6.05 -9.10
CA LYS A 108 -23.76 6.95 -8.76
C LYS A 108 -24.64 7.30 -9.97
N GLU A 109 -24.12 7.10 -11.18
CA GLU A 109 -24.83 7.38 -12.44
C GLU A 109 -25.64 6.19 -12.96
N ILE A 110 -25.49 5.02 -12.32
CA ILE A 110 -26.24 3.79 -12.55
C ILE A 110 -27.20 3.59 -11.38
#